data_AF-A0A8X6X2A7-F1
#
_entry.id   AF-A0A8X6X2A7-F1
#
_cell.length_a   1.000
_cell.length_b   1.000
_cell.length_c   1.000
_cell.angle_alpha   90.00
_cell.angle_beta   90.00
_cell.angle_gamma   90.00
#
_symmetry.space_group_name_H-M   'P 1'
#
loop_
_entity.id
_entity.type
_entity.pdbx_description
1 polymer ?
#
loop_
_entity_poly.entity_id
_entity_poly.type
_entity_poly.pdbx_seq_one_letter_code
_entity_poly.pdbx_strand_id
1 'polypeptide(L)'
;MAEVAHYFGMQCRSTSRGAPCPRHSLVSWNFKKAEWNTFTATTEQELHSNRIDFTLHPSRICELINDKILFCAKTCIPRGRVKKFRCLWSEKLKYMKIKHNRLRRKVKLTHKSSDVQLGRKQLELFRKKTGLFEKQKSFNDFVSGANYQRDSMKVFKFLSGFKNESKSAPKQHFQIANKTITYDTEIVNAFVKYFTNSHQKNKHTRLSSRVKKCEIKSLVTDFGARVSSHPIFNSSLSLEELT
;
A
#
# COMPACT_ATOMS: atom_id res chain seq x y z
N MET A 1 -5.44 -3.35 -17.80
CA MET A 1 -5.42 -4.78 -17.41
C MET A 1 -4.68 -4.96 -16.08
N ALA A 2 -5.30 -4.57 -14.97
CA ALA A 2 -4.67 -4.60 -13.65
C ALA A 2 -5.64 -5.15 -12.60
N GLU A 3 -6.08 -6.40 -12.77
CA GLU A 3 -7.01 -7.00 -11.80
C GLU A 3 -6.92 -8.54 -11.75
N VAL A 4 -5.73 -9.09 -11.54
CA VAL A 4 -5.57 -10.54 -11.20
C VAL A 4 -4.51 -10.80 -10.11
N ALA A 5 -3.97 -9.76 -9.46
CA ALA A 5 -2.86 -9.92 -8.51
C ALA A 5 -3.28 -10.26 -7.06
N HIS A 6 -4.53 -10.60 -6.78
CA HIS A 6 -5.02 -10.71 -5.40
C HIS A 6 -5.03 -12.13 -4.78
N TYR A 7 -4.58 -13.19 -5.48
CA TYR A 7 -4.71 -14.55 -4.94
C TYR A 7 -3.58 -15.57 -5.24
N PHE A 8 -2.34 -15.12 -5.47
CA PHE A 8 -1.18 -16.04 -5.53
C PHE A 8 -0.27 -15.93 -4.30
N GLY A 9 -0.77 -16.39 -3.16
CA GLY A 9 0.09 -16.83 -2.06
C GLY A 9 0.76 -18.16 -2.42
N MET A 10 1.82 -18.13 -3.24
CA MET A 10 2.65 -19.29 -3.54
C MET A 10 3.18 -19.91 -2.23
N GLN A 11 2.73 -21.13 -1.95
CA GLN A 11 3.12 -21.89 -0.78
C GLN A 11 4.55 -22.44 -0.93
N CYS A 12 5.38 -22.15 0.07
CA CYS A 12 6.64 -22.86 0.28
C CYS A 12 6.38 -24.38 0.38
N ARG A 13 7.03 -25.15 -0.49
CA ARG A 13 7.15 -26.60 -0.38
C ARG A 13 8.03 -26.90 0.84
N SER A 14 7.45 -27.39 1.93
CA SER A 14 8.22 -28.06 2.98
C SER A 14 8.11 -29.56 2.79
N THR A 15 9.22 -30.19 2.44
CA THR A 15 9.45 -31.62 2.67
C THR A 15 9.63 -31.85 4.18
N SER A 16 9.46 -33.11 4.56
CA SER A 16 9.18 -33.61 5.91
C SER A 16 10.34 -33.60 6.90
N ARG A 17 9.95 -33.69 8.19
CA ARG A 17 10.67 -34.16 9.40
C ARG A 17 11.49 -33.10 10.16
N GLY A 18 10.96 -32.72 11.33
CA GLY A 18 11.61 -32.68 12.65
C GLY A 18 13.03 -32.15 12.88
N ALA A 19 13.70 -31.49 11.94
CA ALA A 19 15.04 -30.93 12.12
C ALA A 19 15.00 -29.38 12.08
N PRO A 20 15.98 -28.68 12.70
CA PRO A 20 16.11 -27.23 12.57
C PRO A 20 16.16 -26.88 11.08
N CYS A 21 15.27 -26.01 10.62
CA CYS A 21 15.13 -25.66 9.21
C CYS A 21 16.52 -25.35 8.60
N PRO A 22 16.96 -26.09 7.56
CA PRO A 22 18.18 -25.76 6.84
C PRO A 22 18.08 -24.33 6.34
N ARG A 23 19.07 -23.50 6.66
CA ARG A 23 19.09 -22.05 6.39
C ARG A 23 19.12 -21.70 4.89
N HIS A 24 18.96 -22.66 3.98
CA HIS A 24 19.27 -22.53 2.57
C HIS A 24 18.11 -22.68 1.56
N SER A 25 16.82 -22.81 1.96
CA SER A 25 15.76 -23.12 0.96
C SER A 25 14.50 -22.25 0.94
N LEU A 26 14.43 -21.14 1.69
CA LEU A 26 13.23 -20.29 1.72
C LEU A 26 13.47 -18.92 1.06
N VAL A 27 13.96 -18.93 -0.17
CA VAL A 27 13.92 -17.74 -1.02
C VAL A 27 12.58 -17.71 -1.76
N SER A 28 11.82 -16.64 -1.54
CA SER A 28 10.57 -16.38 -2.26
C SER A 28 10.84 -15.59 -3.53
N TRP A 29 9.99 -15.73 -4.54
CA TRP A 29 9.99 -14.84 -5.69
C TRP A 29 9.71 -13.41 -5.26
N ASN A 30 10.54 -12.46 -5.68
CA ASN A 30 10.32 -11.05 -5.41
C ASN A 30 9.67 -10.37 -6.62
N PHE A 31 8.36 -10.48 -6.71
CA PHE A 31 7.55 -9.92 -7.81
C PHE A 31 7.66 -8.38 -7.93
N LYS A 32 8.03 -7.67 -6.86
CA LYS A 32 8.23 -6.21 -6.92
C LYS A 32 9.49 -5.79 -7.66
N LYS A 33 10.47 -6.69 -7.77
CA LYS A 33 11.74 -6.48 -8.46
C LYS A 33 11.84 -7.30 -9.75
N ALA A 34 10.72 -7.84 -10.22
CA ALA A 34 10.70 -8.60 -11.46
C ALA A 34 10.83 -7.64 -12.65
N GLU A 35 11.71 -7.99 -13.57
CA GLU A 35 11.82 -7.30 -14.87
C GLU A 35 10.72 -7.85 -15.79
N TRP A 36 9.50 -7.30 -15.65
CA TRP A 36 8.32 -7.83 -16.33
C TRP A 36 8.41 -7.73 -17.86
N ASN A 37 9.00 -6.67 -18.39
CA ASN A 37 9.19 -6.52 -19.84
C ASN A 37 10.09 -7.63 -20.38
N THR A 38 11.20 -7.92 -19.70
CA THR A 38 12.11 -9.01 -20.05
C THR A 38 11.45 -10.37 -19.89
N PHE A 39 10.66 -10.57 -18.83
CA PHE A 39 9.90 -11.80 -18.63
C PHE A 39 8.92 -12.06 -19.77
N THR A 40 8.17 -11.05 -20.20
CA THR A 40 7.22 -11.14 -21.32
C THR A 40 7.96 -11.48 -22.61
N ALA A 41 8.98 -10.70 -22.98
CA ALA A 41 9.75 -10.92 -24.20
C ALA A 41 10.39 -12.33 -24.24
N THR A 42 10.98 -12.77 -23.12
CA THR A 42 11.60 -14.10 -23.02
C THR A 42 10.54 -15.21 -23.09
N THR A 43 9.39 -15.02 -22.45
CA THR A 43 8.30 -16.01 -22.48
C THR A 43 7.70 -16.13 -23.87
N GLU A 44 7.47 -15.01 -24.57
CA GLU A 44 6.99 -15.00 -25.96
C GLU A 44 7.97 -15.71 -26.89
N GLN A 45 9.28 -15.44 -26.74
CA GLN A 45 10.31 -16.10 -27.53
C GLN A 45 10.37 -17.62 -27.27
N GLU A 46 10.27 -18.05 -26.01
CA GLU A 46 10.33 -19.47 -25.64
C GLU A 46 9.06 -20.25 -25.99
N LEU A 47 7.89 -19.59 -26.01
CA LEU A 47 6.60 -20.20 -26.35
C LEU A 47 6.23 -20.08 -27.84
N HIS A 48 7.11 -19.50 -28.66
CA HIS A 48 6.84 -19.37 -30.09
C HIS A 48 6.65 -20.75 -30.75
N SER A 49 5.76 -20.83 -31.76
CA SER A 49 5.33 -22.09 -32.37
C SER A 49 6.46 -22.95 -32.92
N ASN A 50 7.58 -22.33 -33.30
CA ASN A 50 8.75 -23.05 -33.81
C ASN A 50 9.55 -23.79 -32.70
N ARG A 51 9.25 -23.53 -31.42
CA ARG A 51 9.95 -24.13 -30.27
C ARG A 51 9.12 -25.14 -29.49
N ILE A 52 7.82 -25.23 -29.76
CA ILE A 52 6.92 -26.21 -29.14
C ILE A 52 6.42 -27.13 -30.23
N ASP A 53 6.75 -28.41 -30.11
CA ASP A 53 6.20 -29.42 -30.99
C ASP A 53 4.75 -29.74 -30.61
N PHE A 54 3.81 -29.20 -31.38
CA PHE A 54 2.38 -29.43 -31.20
C PHE A 54 1.90 -30.79 -31.70
N THR A 55 2.78 -31.61 -32.28
CA THR A 55 2.44 -32.99 -32.65
C THR A 55 2.45 -33.94 -31.45
N LEU A 56 3.04 -33.51 -30.33
CA LEU A 56 3.11 -34.27 -29.09
C LEU A 56 1.73 -34.42 -28.42
N HIS A 57 1.61 -35.43 -27.56
CA HIS A 57 0.42 -35.61 -26.73
C HIS A 57 0.16 -34.35 -25.86
N PRO A 58 -1.10 -33.88 -25.74
CA PRO A 58 -1.43 -32.62 -25.04
C PRO A 58 -0.87 -32.51 -23.61
N SER A 59 -0.82 -33.61 -22.86
CA SER A 59 -0.22 -33.63 -21.52
C SER A 59 1.26 -33.25 -21.52
N ARG A 60 2.03 -33.70 -22.52
CA ARG A 60 3.45 -33.38 -22.65
C ARG A 60 3.67 -31.94 -23.06
N ILE A 61 2.81 -31.43 -23.95
CA ILE A 61 2.81 -30.01 -24.33
C ILE A 61 2.59 -29.13 -23.08
N CYS A 62 1.62 -29.47 -22.23
CA CYS A 62 1.38 -28.76 -20.98
C CYS A 62 2.58 -28.78 -20.03
N GLU A 63 3.26 -29.93 -19.89
CA GLU A 63 4.49 -30.04 -19.09
C GLU A 63 5.60 -29.13 -19.63
N LEU A 64 5.85 -29.17 -20.95
CA LEU A 64 6.84 -28.34 -21.62
C LEU A 64 6.55 -26.84 -21.45
N ILE A 65 5.32 -26.41 -21.66
CA ILE A 65 4.91 -25.01 -21.46
C ILE A 65 5.18 -24.58 -20.01
N ASN A 66 4.80 -25.42 -19.04
CA ASN A 66 5.06 -25.12 -17.63
C ASN A 66 6.55 -25.00 -17.32
N ASP A 67 7.38 -25.87 -17.88
CA ASP A 67 8.84 -25.84 -17.70
C ASP A 67 9.47 -24.60 -18.32
N LYS A 68 9.00 -24.17 -19.51
CA LYS A 68 9.42 -22.94 -20.17
C LYS A 68 9.03 -21.69 -19.39
N ILE A 69 7.79 -21.61 -18.91
CA ILE A 69 7.33 -20.51 -18.05
C ILE A 69 8.15 -20.49 -16.75
N LEU A 70 8.40 -21.66 -16.15
CA LEU A 70 9.19 -21.75 -14.93
C LEU A 70 10.65 -21.34 -15.15
N PHE A 71 11.23 -21.65 -16.31
CA PHE A 71 12.55 -21.19 -16.71
C PHE A 71 12.60 -19.67 -16.83
N CYS A 72 11.67 -19.06 -17.57
CA CYS A 72 11.58 -17.60 -17.70
C CYS A 72 11.37 -16.91 -16.34
N ALA A 73 10.57 -17.52 -15.46
CA ALA A 73 10.39 -17.00 -14.11
C ALA A 73 11.71 -17.02 -13.32
N LYS A 74 12.51 -18.09 -13.43
CA LYS A 74 13.82 -18.23 -12.75
C LYS A 74 14.84 -17.20 -13.22
N THR A 75 14.82 -16.82 -14.49
CA THR A 75 15.76 -15.86 -15.05
C THR A 75 15.34 -14.42 -14.76
N CYS A 76 14.06 -14.09 -14.90
CA CYS A 76 13.60 -12.70 -14.85
C CYS A 76 13.09 -12.25 -13.47
N ILE A 77 12.69 -13.18 -12.60
CA ILE A 77 12.16 -12.83 -11.27
C ILE A 77 13.24 -13.12 -10.22
N PRO A 78 13.84 -12.09 -9.62
CA PRO A 78 14.87 -12.31 -8.62
C PRO A 78 14.27 -13.03 -7.41
N ARG A 79 15.03 -14.00 -6.91
CA ARG A 79 14.71 -14.69 -5.67
C ARG A 79 15.24 -13.86 -4.52
N GLY A 80 14.38 -13.58 -3.55
CA GLY A 80 14.71 -12.76 -2.39
C GLY A 80 14.13 -13.33 -1.12
N ARG A 81 14.85 -13.15 -0.02
CA ARG A 81 14.30 -13.34 1.32
C ARG A 81 13.91 -11.98 1.87
N VAL A 82 12.65 -11.85 2.30
CA VAL A 82 12.27 -10.70 3.13
C VAL A 82 13.06 -10.79 4.43
N LYS A 83 14.07 -9.93 4.59
CA LYS A 83 14.91 -9.89 5.80
C LYS A 83 13.99 -9.70 7.02
N LYS A 84 14.22 -10.50 8.06
CA LYS A 84 13.48 -10.46 9.34
C LYS A 84 11.96 -10.69 9.25
N PHE A 85 11.43 -11.26 8.17
CA PHE A 85 10.01 -11.62 8.14
C PHE A 85 9.69 -12.68 9.22
N ARG A 86 9.00 -12.25 10.27
CA ARG A 86 8.41 -13.14 11.27
C ARG A 86 6.92 -13.21 10.99
N CYS A 87 6.44 -14.40 10.64
CA CYS A 87 5.01 -14.62 10.53
C CYS A 87 4.42 -14.51 11.94
N LEU A 88 3.58 -13.49 12.17
CA LEU A 88 2.89 -13.24 13.44
C LEU A 88 1.77 -14.26 13.68
N TRP A 89 2.09 -15.55 13.60
CA TRP A 89 1.15 -16.62 13.87
C TRP A 89 1.40 -17.18 15.26
N SER A 90 0.32 -17.32 16.03
CA SER A 90 0.34 -18.11 17.25
C SER A 90 0.76 -19.55 16.95
N GLU A 91 1.32 -20.25 17.93
CA GLU A 91 1.70 -21.67 17.79
C GLU A 91 0.51 -22.53 17.35
N LYS A 92 -0.70 -22.19 17.82
CA LYS A 92 -1.96 -22.82 17.41
C LYS A 92 -2.24 -22.68 15.91
N LEU A 93 -2.08 -21.47 15.35
CA LEU A 93 -2.25 -21.23 13.92
C LEU A 93 -1.19 -21.95 13.09
N LYS A 94 0.08 -21.95 13.54
CA LYS A 94 1.16 -22.69 12.88
C LYS A 94 0.81 -24.18 12.80
N TYR A 95 0.40 -24.78 13.90
CA TYR A 95 -0.03 -26.18 13.94
C TYR A 95 -1.18 -26.46 12.98
N MET A 96 -2.22 -25.63 12.98
CA MET A 96 -3.36 -25.80 12.07
C MET A 96 -2.96 -25.68 10.60
N LYS A 97 -2.04 -24.77 10.25
CA LYS A 97 -1.51 -24.65 8.89
C LYS A 97 -0.75 -25.92 8.49
N ILE A 98 0.11 -26.44 9.38
CA ILE A 98 0.86 -27.68 9.13
C ILE A 98 -0.12 -28.83 8.89
N LYS A 99 -1.14 -28.98 9.74
CA LYS A 99 -2.19 -30.01 9.59
C LYS A 99 -2.91 -29.90 8.25
N HIS A 100 -3.35 -28.70 7.87
CA HIS A 100 -3.98 -28.46 6.57
C HIS A 100 -3.03 -28.79 5.40
N ASN A 101 -1.76 -28.39 5.48
CA ASN A 101 -0.78 -28.69 4.44
C ASN A 101 -0.51 -30.20 4.30
N ARG A 102 -0.51 -30.96 5.41
CA ARG A 102 -0.40 -32.42 5.39
C ARG A 102 -1.58 -33.04 4.66
N LEU A 103 -2.81 -32.60 4.95
CA LEU A 103 -4.01 -33.05 4.23
C LEU A 103 -3.95 -32.71 2.75
N ARG A 104 -3.49 -31.49 2.39
CA ARG A 104 -3.33 -31.11 0.98
C ARG A 104 -2.34 -32.02 0.24
N ARG A 105 -1.24 -32.43 0.87
CA ARG A 105 -0.30 -33.39 0.28
C ARG A 105 -0.95 -34.76 0.10
N LYS A 106 -1.70 -35.22 1.11
CA LYS A 106 -2.44 -36.48 1.04
C LYS A 106 -3.45 -36.48 -0.12
N VAL A 107 -4.22 -35.42 -0.27
CA VAL A 107 -5.17 -35.25 -1.39
C VAL A 107 -4.47 -35.35 -2.75
N LYS A 108 -3.30 -34.72 -2.90
CA LYS A 108 -2.51 -34.77 -4.13
C LYS A 108 -1.93 -36.15 -4.45
N LEU A 109 -1.75 -37.00 -3.43
CA LEU A 109 -1.21 -38.34 -3.61
C LEU A 109 -2.35 -39.34 -3.90
N THR A 110 -3.43 -39.26 -3.12
CA THR A 110 -4.47 -40.28 -3.08
C THR A 110 -5.64 -39.97 -4.02
N HIS A 111 -5.88 -38.70 -4.37
CA HIS A 111 -7.02 -38.23 -5.18
C HIS A 111 -8.43 -38.66 -4.71
N LYS A 112 -8.57 -39.16 -3.47
CA LYS A 112 -9.87 -39.58 -2.92
C LYS A 112 -10.75 -38.40 -2.54
N SER A 113 -12.04 -38.50 -2.88
CA SER A 113 -13.05 -37.47 -2.55
C SER A 113 -13.19 -37.22 -1.04
N SER A 114 -13.08 -38.27 -0.20
CA SER A 114 -13.13 -38.14 1.26
C SER A 114 -12.01 -37.26 1.82
N ASP A 115 -10.78 -37.42 1.31
CA ASP A 115 -9.63 -36.60 1.70
C ASP A 115 -9.80 -35.14 1.23
N VAL A 116 -10.43 -34.90 0.07
CA VAL A 116 -10.75 -33.56 -0.43
C VAL A 116 -11.73 -32.86 0.51
N GLN A 117 -12.81 -33.53 0.92
CA GLN A 117 -13.79 -32.97 1.85
C GLN A 117 -13.16 -32.64 3.21
N LEU A 118 -12.33 -33.54 3.75
CA LEU A 118 -11.60 -33.30 4.99
C LEU A 118 -10.65 -32.11 4.87
N GLY A 119 -9.95 -31.98 3.73
CA GLY A 119 -9.12 -30.83 3.41
C GLY A 119 -9.89 -29.51 3.41
N ARG A 120 -11.08 -29.48 2.78
CA ARG A 120 -11.98 -28.33 2.75
C ARG A 120 -12.46 -27.95 4.17
N LYS A 121 -12.90 -28.92 4.98
CA LYS A 121 -13.30 -28.70 6.38
C LYS A 121 -12.16 -28.09 7.20
N GLN A 122 -10.94 -28.64 7.08
CA GLN A 122 -9.79 -28.12 7.81
C GLN A 122 -9.37 -26.71 7.36
N LEU A 123 -9.49 -26.41 6.06
CA LEU A 123 -9.25 -25.07 5.52
C LEU A 123 -10.24 -24.06 6.10
N GLU A 124 -11.52 -24.43 6.16
CA GLU A 124 -12.56 -23.55 6.69
C GLU A 124 -12.36 -23.28 8.18
N LEU A 125 -12.04 -24.31 8.98
CA LEU A 125 -11.65 -24.14 10.38
C LEU A 125 -10.43 -23.22 10.54
N PHE A 126 -9.42 -23.36 9.67
CA PHE A 126 -8.25 -22.48 9.67
C PHE A 126 -8.62 -21.04 9.33
N ARG A 127 -9.47 -20.81 8.32
CA ARG A 127 -9.95 -19.47 7.93
C ARG A 127 -10.73 -18.82 9.06
N LYS A 128 -11.69 -19.53 9.66
CA LYS A 128 -12.47 -19.05 10.81
C LYS A 128 -11.56 -18.67 11.97
N LYS A 129 -10.62 -19.52 12.38
CA LYS A 129 -9.72 -19.19 13.51
C LYS A 129 -8.71 -18.09 13.19
N THR A 130 -8.19 -18.04 11.97
CA THR A 130 -7.24 -16.97 11.57
C THR A 130 -7.94 -15.64 11.44
N GLY A 131 -9.10 -15.62 10.76
CA GLY A 131 -9.82 -14.41 10.40
C GLY A 131 -10.61 -13.83 11.57
N LEU A 132 -11.33 -14.66 12.32
CA LEU A 132 -12.14 -14.20 13.45
C LEU A 132 -11.24 -14.04 14.68
N PHE A 133 -10.69 -15.14 15.19
CA PHE A 133 -10.11 -15.13 16.52
C PHE A 133 -8.83 -14.28 16.62
N GLU A 134 -7.87 -14.46 15.72
CA GLU A 134 -6.55 -13.82 15.88
C GLU A 134 -6.55 -12.35 15.44
N LYS A 135 -7.32 -12.00 14.40
CA LYS A 135 -7.52 -10.60 14.03
C LYS A 135 -8.37 -9.85 15.06
N GLN A 136 -9.47 -10.45 15.54
CA GLN A 136 -10.27 -9.82 16.59
C GLN A 136 -9.50 -9.74 17.90
N LYS A 137 -8.72 -10.77 18.26
CA LYS A 137 -7.89 -10.73 19.47
C LYS A 137 -6.85 -9.62 19.38
N SER A 138 -6.07 -9.54 18.30
CA SER A 138 -5.10 -8.45 18.14
C SER A 138 -5.74 -7.06 18.10
N PHE A 139 -6.96 -6.95 17.54
CA PHE A 139 -7.76 -5.73 17.62
C PHE A 139 -8.18 -5.41 19.06
N ASN A 140 -8.73 -6.38 19.79
CA ASN A 140 -9.17 -6.21 21.17
C ASN A 140 -7.99 -5.89 22.10
N ASP A 141 -6.85 -6.57 21.94
CA ASP A 141 -5.62 -6.31 22.68
C ASP A 141 -5.12 -4.87 22.41
N PHE A 142 -5.23 -4.40 21.16
CA PHE A 142 -4.93 -3.02 20.80
C PHE A 142 -5.91 -2.04 21.47
N VAL A 143 -7.21 -2.30 21.41
CA VAL A 143 -8.24 -1.44 22.03
C VAL A 143 -8.08 -1.39 23.55
N SER A 144 -7.84 -2.52 24.21
CA SER A 144 -7.63 -2.59 25.66
C SER A 144 -6.34 -1.91 26.12
N GLY A 145 -5.31 -1.91 25.26
CA GLY A 145 -4.02 -1.28 25.56
C GLY A 145 -3.91 0.18 25.10
N ALA A 146 -4.86 0.67 24.30
CA ALA A 146 -4.82 2.02 23.77
C ALA A 146 -5.30 3.03 24.81
N ASN A 147 -4.39 3.85 25.32
CA ASN A 147 -4.77 5.00 26.13
C ASN A 147 -4.82 6.25 25.25
N TYR A 148 -6.00 6.82 25.03
CA TYR A 148 -6.17 7.98 24.15
C TYR A 148 -5.32 9.19 24.57
N GLN A 149 -5.09 9.40 25.87
CA GLN A 149 -4.29 10.53 26.34
C GLN A 149 -2.80 10.38 26.00
N ARG A 150 -2.26 9.15 26.08
CA ARG A 150 -0.84 8.87 25.81
C ARG A 150 -0.56 8.55 24.34
N ASP A 151 -1.52 7.89 23.67
CA ASP A 151 -1.39 7.32 22.34
C ASP A 151 -2.34 7.97 21.31
N SER A 152 -2.78 9.21 21.54
CA SER A 152 -3.75 9.93 20.70
C SER A 152 -3.44 9.82 19.20
N MET A 153 -2.18 10.06 18.82
CA MET A 153 -1.71 9.99 17.43
C MET A 153 -1.79 8.57 16.84
N LYS A 154 -1.51 7.54 17.65
CA LYS A 154 -1.55 6.14 17.22
C LYS A 154 -2.99 5.69 17.00
N VAL A 155 -3.89 6.05 17.92
CA VAL A 155 -5.33 5.79 17.81
C VAL A 155 -5.91 6.55 16.61
N PHE A 156 -5.54 7.82 16.42
CA PHE A 156 -5.98 8.61 15.27
C PHE A 156 -5.53 8.01 13.93
N LYS A 157 -4.26 7.61 13.80
CA LYS A 157 -3.74 6.91 12.59
C LYS A 157 -4.48 5.60 12.32
N PHE A 158 -4.80 4.87 13.37
CA PHE A 158 -5.56 3.63 13.27
C PHE A 158 -6.99 3.87 12.80
N LEU A 159 -7.68 4.86 13.39
CA LEU A 159 -9.05 5.26 13.02
C LEU A 159 -9.15 5.84 11.61
N SER A 160 -8.21 6.70 11.22
CA SER A 160 -8.12 7.21 9.84
C SER A 160 -7.89 6.10 8.82
N GLY A 161 -7.19 5.02 9.21
CA GLY A 161 -7.07 3.81 8.41
C GLY A 161 -8.39 3.08 8.15
N PHE A 162 -9.37 3.15 9.06
CA PHE A 162 -10.70 2.56 8.85
C PHE A 162 -11.60 3.38 7.95
N LYS A 163 -11.45 4.70 7.99
CA LYS A 163 -12.32 5.58 7.22
C LYS A 163 -12.18 5.38 5.71
N ASN A 164 -11.15 4.66 5.24
CA ASN A 164 -10.90 4.42 3.81
C ASN A 164 -11.05 5.72 3.00
N GLU A 165 -10.85 6.88 3.65
CA GLU A 165 -10.75 8.16 2.98
C GLU A 165 -9.59 7.95 2.03
N SER A 166 -9.96 7.86 0.75
CA SER A 166 -9.15 7.29 -0.33
C SER A 166 -7.71 7.68 -0.09
N LYS A 167 -6.80 6.68 0.02
CA LYS A 167 -5.37 6.97 -0.06
C LYS A 167 -5.22 7.89 -1.25
N SER A 168 -4.94 9.17 -0.97
CA SER A 168 -4.94 10.18 -2.02
C SER A 168 -4.05 9.65 -3.13
N ALA A 169 -4.49 9.81 -4.38
CA ALA A 169 -3.80 9.23 -5.53
C ALA A 169 -2.28 9.47 -5.37
N PRO A 170 -1.45 8.46 -5.68
CA PRO A 170 -0.01 8.57 -5.46
C PRO A 170 0.48 9.89 -6.04
N LYS A 171 1.07 10.72 -5.17
CA LYS A 171 1.47 12.08 -5.54
C LYS A 171 2.36 12.02 -6.77
N GLN A 172 1.93 12.64 -7.86
CA GLN A 172 2.74 12.74 -9.05
C GLN A 172 3.91 13.68 -8.74
N HIS A 173 5.12 13.23 -9.07
CA HIS A 173 6.29 14.07 -8.95
C HIS A 173 6.28 15.11 -10.07
N PHE A 174 6.64 16.35 -9.74
CA PHE A 174 6.63 17.46 -10.69
C PHE A 174 8.07 17.75 -11.13
N GLN A 175 8.34 17.82 -12.44
CA GLN A 175 9.67 18.13 -12.96
C GLN A 175 9.74 19.58 -13.41
N ILE A 176 10.61 20.38 -12.77
CA ILE A 176 10.89 21.76 -13.17
C ILE A 176 12.40 21.89 -13.35
N ALA A 177 12.84 22.29 -14.55
CA ALA A 177 14.26 22.56 -14.85
C ALA A 177 15.21 21.45 -14.38
N ASN A 178 14.92 20.20 -14.74
CA ASN A 178 15.68 18.98 -14.38
C ASN A 178 15.69 18.62 -12.88
N LYS A 179 14.91 19.31 -12.04
CA LYS A 179 14.72 18.93 -10.63
C LYS A 179 13.34 18.30 -10.44
N THR A 180 13.33 17.11 -9.84
CA THR A 180 12.12 16.42 -9.42
C THR A 180 11.68 16.92 -8.05
N ILE A 181 10.50 17.52 -7.98
CA ILE A 181 9.89 18.06 -6.76
C ILE A 181 8.80 17.09 -6.32
N THR A 182 8.87 16.66 -5.05
CA THR A 182 7.96 15.65 -4.48
C THR A 182 7.07 16.21 -3.37
N TYR A 183 7.46 17.32 -2.74
CA TYR A 183 6.75 17.90 -1.60
C TYR A 183 5.75 18.98 -2.02
N ASP A 184 4.54 18.94 -1.47
CA ASP A 184 3.45 19.88 -1.82
C ASP A 184 3.85 21.34 -1.59
N THR A 185 4.56 21.62 -0.50
CA THR A 185 5.07 22.97 -0.18
C THR A 185 6.04 23.47 -1.25
N GLU A 186 6.90 22.59 -1.76
CA GLU A 186 7.83 22.93 -2.83
C GLU A 186 7.12 23.13 -4.18
N ILE A 187 6.10 22.33 -4.49
CA ILE A 187 5.27 22.48 -5.69
C ILE A 187 4.54 23.83 -5.64
N VAL A 188 3.91 24.17 -4.52
CA VAL A 188 3.21 25.45 -4.33
C VAL A 188 4.19 26.61 -4.46
N ASN A 189 5.36 26.54 -3.83
CA ASN A 189 6.36 27.60 -3.93
C ASN A 189 6.90 27.76 -5.36
N ALA A 190 7.13 26.66 -6.07
CA ALA A 190 7.57 26.69 -7.46
C ALA A 190 6.50 27.30 -8.38
N PHE A 191 5.23 26.97 -8.16
CA PHE A 191 4.10 27.57 -8.86
C PHE A 191 3.99 29.08 -8.59
N VAL A 192 4.03 29.49 -7.32
CA VAL A 192 4.02 30.91 -6.93
C VAL A 192 5.18 31.65 -7.61
N LYS A 193 6.39 31.08 -7.57
CA LYS A 193 7.57 31.67 -8.22
C LYS A 193 7.38 31.82 -9.73
N TYR A 194 6.89 30.78 -10.40
CA TYR A 194 6.60 30.81 -11.83
C TYR A 194 5.56 31.89 -12.17
N PHE A 195 4.48 31.97 -11.39
CA PHE A 195 3.44 32.97 -11.57
C PHE A 195 3.96 34.40 -11.34
N THR A 196 4.71 34.64 -10.26
CA THR A 196 5.29 35.95 -9.97
C THR A 196 6.31 36.40 -11.01
N ASN A 197 7.04 35.45 -11.61
CA ASN A 197 8.05 35.75 -12.63
C ASN A 197 7.44 35.99 -14.01
N SER A 198 6.40 35.24 -14.38
CA SER A 198 5.68 35.42 -15.64
C SER A 198 4.79 36.66 -15.64
N HIS A 199 4.26 37.04 -14.47
CA HIS A 199 3.34 38.17 -14.30
C HIS A 199 4.00 39.33 -13.55
N GLN A 200 5.25 39.65 -13.90
CA GLN A 200 5.89 40.84 -13.37
C GLN A 200 5.09 42.07 -13.80
N LYS A 201 4.42 42.70 -12.83
CA LYS A 201 3.69 43.95 -13.02
C LYS A 201 4.60 45.00 -13.67
N ASN A 202 4.15 45.61 -14.76
CA ASN A 202 4.80 46.76 -15.38
C ASN A 202 5.13 47.82 -14.31
N LYS A 203 6.26 48.53 -14.44
CA LYS A 203 6.76 49.51 -13.46
C LYS A 203 5.66 50.51 -13.06
N HIS A 204 4.83 50.93 -14.01
CA HIS A 204 3.67 51.80 -13.75
C HIS A 204 2.61 51.17 -12.85
N THR A 205 2.24 49.91 -13.08
CA THR A 205 1.24 49.24 -12.25
C THR A 205 1.78 48.93 -10.85
N ARG A 206 3.10 48.73 -10.69
CA ARG A 206 3.74 48.62 -9.36
C ARG A 206 3.67 49.93 -8.58
N LEU A 207 3.95 51.07 -9.21
CA LEU A 207 3.85 52.39 -8.59
C LEU A 207 2.41 52.70 -8.16
N SER A 208 1.43 52.51 -9.05
CA SER A 208 0.01 52.70 -8.73
C SER A 208 -0.46 51.80 -7.58
N SER A 209 -0.03 50.52 -7.58
CA SER A 209 -0.35 49.60 -6.48
C SER A 209 0.25 50.05 -5.14
N ARG A 210 1.44 50.66 -5.14
CA ARG A 210 2.09 51.18 -3.92
C ARG A 210 1.33 52.40 -3.37
N VAL A 211 0.93 53.33 -4.24
CA VAL A 211 0.14 54.51 -3.85
C VAL A 211 -1.17 54.07 -3.20
N LYS A 212 -1.94 53.20 -3.86
CA LYS A 212 -3.19 52.66 -3.30
C LYS A 212 -2.99 51.92 -1.97
N LYS A 213 -1.88 51.19 -1.81
CA LYS A 213 -1.57 50.51 -0.55
C LYS A 213 -1.24 51.49 0.57
N CYS A 214 -0.57 52.61 0.27
CA CYS A 214 -0.35 53.68 1.23
C CYS A 214 -1.65 54.38 1.62
N GLU A 215 -2.53 54.68 0.66
CA GLU A 215 -3.86 55.25 0.92
C GLU A 215 -4.73 54.34 1.80
N ILE A 216 -4.74 53.03 1.52
CA ILE A 216 -5.49 52.08 2.35
C ILE A 216 -4.88 52.01 3.76
N LYS A 217 -3.55 52.00 3.87
CA LYS A 217 -2.90 51.98 5.18
C LYS A 217 -3.22 53.24 6.00
N SER A 218 -3.19 54.43 5.39
CA SER A 218 -3.54 55.67 6.07
C SER A 218 -5.00 55.64 6.54
N LEU A 219 -5.92 55.18 5.69
CA LEU A 219 -7.33 55.02 6.06
C LEU A 219 -7.54 54.03 7.22
N VAL A 220 -6.80 52.93 7.26
CA VAL A 220 -6.89 51.93 8.34
C VAL A 220 -6.28 52.46 9.64
N THR A 221 -5.17 53.19 9.59
CA THR A 221 -4.62 53.87 10.79
C THR A 221 -5.57 54.94 11.31
N ASP A 222 -6.24 55.68 10.42
CA ASP A 222 -7.25 56.66 10.81
C ASP A 222 -8.50 56.00 11.42
N PHE A 223 -8.85 54.80 10.95
CA PHE A 223 -9.93 53.99 11.54
C PHE A 223 -9.56 53.40 12.90
N GLY A 224 -8.32 52.92 13.08
CA GLY A 224 -7.84 52.37 14.34
C GLY A 224 -7.59 53.42 15.43
N ALA A 225 -7.31 54.66 15.04
CA ALA A 225 -7.18 55.80 15.97
C ALA A 225 -8.54 56.34 16.44
N ARG A 226 -9.63 56.04 15.73
CA ARG A 226 -10.98 56.29 16.22
C ARG A 226 -11.38 55.13 17.12
N VAL A 227 -11.38 55.38 18.44
CA VAL A 227 -12.11 54.54 19.41
C VAL A 227 -13.49 54.29 18.80
N SER A 228 -13.86 53.02 18.61
CA SER A 228 -15.09 52.64 17.92
C SER A 228 -16.30 53.14 18.71
N SER A 229 -16.69 54.38 18.46
CA SER A 229 -17.84 55.03 19.05
C SER A 229 -19.13 54.62 18.33
N HIS A 230 -19.14 53.47 17.65
CA HIS A 230 -20.36 52.93 17.08
C HIS A 230 -21.07 52.10 18.17
N PRO A 231 -22.17 52.61 18.76
CA PRO A 231 -22.85 52.01 19.91
C PRO A 231 -23.48 50.64 19.63
N ILE A 232 -23.43 50.18 18.38
CA ILE A 232 -24.06 48.93 17.93
C ILE A 232 -23.22 47.71 18.35
N PHE A 233 -21.89 47.81 18.43
CA PHE A 233 -21.04 46.64 18.72
C PHE A 233 -20.69 46.44 20.19
N ASN A 234 -20.96 47.42 21.06
CA ASN A 234 -20.69 47.33 22.51
C ASN A 234 -21.94 47.01 23.34
N SER A 235 -23.13 46.96 22.75
CA SER A 235 -24.39 46.80 23.50
C SER A 235 -24.95 45.37 23.50
N SER A 236 -24.39 44.44 22.70
CA SER A 236 -25.05 43.17 22.41
C SER A 236 -24.26 41.90 22.77
N LEU A 237 -23.08 42.00 23.38
CA LEU A 237 -22.31 40.82 23.77
C LEU A 237 -21.77 41.01 25.18
N SER A 238 -22.50 40.52 26.18
CA SER A 238 -21.99 40.37 27.53
C SER A 238 -21.13 39.10 27.62
N LEU A 239 -20.10 39.14 28.46
CA LEU A 239 -19.14 38.04 28.62
C LEU A 239 -19.80 36.75 29.17
N GLU A 240 -21.00 36.86 29.74
CA GLU A 240 -21.77 35.76 30.33
C GLU A 240 -22.40 34.83 29.29
N GLU A 241 -22.56 35.26 28.03
CA GLU A 241 -23.08 34.41 26.95
C GLU A 241 -22.00 33.55 26.26
N LEU A 242 -20.72 33.74 26.60
CA LEU A 242 -19.57 33.09 25.97
C LEU A 242 -18.90 31.98 26.82
N THR A 243 -19.44 31.67 28.00
CA THR A 243 -19.01 30.57 28.88
C THR A 243 -20.10 29.53 29.03
#